data_AF-A0A1C3P2Z6-F1
#
_entry.id   AF-A0A1C3P2Z6-F1
#
_cell.length_a   1.000
_cell.length_b   1.000
_cell.length_c   1.000
_cell.angle_alpha   90.00
_cell.angle_beta   90.00
_cell.angle_gamma   90.00
#
_symmetry.space_group_name_H-M   'P 1'
#
loop_
_entity.id
_entity.type
_entity.pdbx_description
1 polymer ?
#
loop_
_entity_poly.entity_id
_entity_poly.type
_entity_poly.pdbx_seq_one_letter_code
_entity_poly.pdbx_strand_id
1 'polypeptide(L)' 'MYRGHITKQGSTLVRWAAVEAVQILPASTPILGTTKAGVGDRRGVNIGTVAAARKLLTLVSYALRDGEVRALRSVA' A
#
# COMPACT_ATOMS: atom_id res chain seq x y z
N MET A 1 20.55 -3.61 -7.36
CA MET A 1 19.40 -4.55 -7.25
C MET A 1 18.27 -4.07 -8.16
N TYR A 2 18.07 -4.74 -9.30
CA TYR A 2 16.99 -4.44 -10.23
C TYR A 2 15.66 -4.88 -9.60
N ARG A 3 14.88 -3.93 -9.06
CA ARG A 3 13.50 -4.22 -8.62
C ARG A 3 12.62 -4.27 -9.87
N GLY A 4 12.58 -5.44 -10.51
CA GLY A 4 11.70 -5.71 -11.64
C GLY A 4 10.22 -5.51 -11.31
N HIS A 5 9.36 -5.65 -12.32
CA HIS A 5 7.90 -5.62 -12.20
C HIS A 5 7.45 -6.46 -10.99
N ILE A 6 6.38 -6.04 -10.29
CA ILE A 6 5.69 -6.91 -9.32
C ILE A 6 5.50 -8.24 -10.06
N THR A 7 6.21 -9.27 -9.63
CA THR A 7 5.95 -10.60 -10.10
C THR A 7 4.52 -10.89 -9.66
N LYS A 8 3.64 -11.31 -10.58
CA LYS A 8 2.24 -11.65 -10.25
C LYS A 8 2.13 -12.94 -9.40
N GLN A 9 3.16 -13.22 -8.60
CA GLN A 9 3.26 -14.30 -7.63
C GLN A 9 2.40 -14.01 -6.39
N GLY A 10 1.91 -15.06 -5.76
CA GLY A 10 0.98 -14.99 -4.64
C GLY A 10 -0.49 -14.83 -5.06
N SER A 11 -1.37 -14.75 -4.06
CA SER A 11 -2.83 -14.75 -4.26
C SER A 11 -3.31 -13.51 -5.03
N THR A 12 -4.02 -13.76 -6.14
CA THR A 12 -4.67 -12.70 -6.92
C THR A 12 -5.78 -12.00 -6.12
N LEU A 13 -6.53 -12.73 -5.30
CA LEU A 13 -7.58 -12.16 -4.45
C LEU A 13 -7.01 -11.18 -3.42
N VAL A 14 -5.87 -11.51 -2.81
CA VAL A 14 -5.22 -10.62 -1.83
C VAL A 14 -4.73 -9.34 -2.49
N ARG A 15 -4.18 -9.43 -3.71
CA ARG A 15 -3.80 -8.22 -4.47
C ARG A 15 -5.01 -7.37 -4.83
N TRP A 16 -6.09 -8.00 -5.29
CA TRP A 16 -7.32 -7.30 -5.61
C TRP A 16 -7.88 -6.59 -4.37
N ALA A 17 -8.02 -7.31 -3.25
CA ALA A 17 -8.52 -6.76 -2.00
C ALA A 17 -7.67 -5.58 -1.49
N ALA A 18 -6.34 -5.66 -1.60
CA ALA A 18 -5.45 -4.56 -1.22
C ALA A 18 -5.61 -3.33 -2.12
N VAL A 19 -5.88 -3.53 -3.41
CA VAL A 19 -6.15 -2.42 -4.34
C VAL A 19 -7.49 -1.78 -4.03
N GLU A 20 -8.55 -2.58 -3.86
CA GLU A 20 -9.89 -2.10 -3.51
C GLU A 20 -9.88 -1.32 -2.19
N ALA A 21 -9.23 -1.86 -1.16
CA ALA A 21 -9.08 -1.19 0.12
C ALA A 21 -8.45 0.21 -0.02
N VAL A 22 -7.51 0.39 -0.95
CA VAL A 22 -6.85 1.69 -1.20
C VAL A 22 -7.64 2.60 -2.13
N GLN A 23 -8.50 2.06 -3.00
CA GLN A 23 -9.32 2.88 -3.88
C GLN A 23 -10.25 3.79 -3.07
N ILE A 24 -10.88 3.25 -2.02
CA ILE A 24 -11.85 3.95 -1.17
C ILE A 24 -11.21 4.89 -0.13
N LEU A 25 -9.89 4.84 0.08
CA LEU A 25 -9.22 5.66 1.09
C LEU A 25 -9.19 7.15 0.71
N PRO A 26 -9.57 8.04 1.63
CA PRO A 26 -9.33 9.48 1.50
C PRO A 26 -7.83 9.79 1.36
N ALA A 27 -7.50 10.85 0.63
CA ALA A 27 -6.13 11.33 0.49
C ALA A 27 -5.50 11.75 1.83
N SER A 28 -6.32 12.18 2.79
CA SER A 28 -5.92 12.53 4.16
C SER A 28 -5.55 11.32 5.02
N THR A 29 -5.81 10.08 4.56
CA THR A 29 -5.44 8.87 5.31
C THR A 29 -3.94 8.87 5.56
N PRO A 30 -3.50 8.79 6.83
CA PRO A 30 -2.08 8.81 7.15
C PRO A 30 -1.34 7.69 6.43
N ILE A 31 -0.13 8.00 5.95
CA ILE A 31 0.77 7.11 5.22
C ILE A 31 0.24 6.65 3.84
N LEU A 32 -0.91 5.99 3.78
CA LEU A 32 -1.42 5.37 2.54
C LEU A 32 -2.03 6.40 1.59
N GLY A 33 -2.84 7.33 2.10
CA GLY A 33 -3.44 8.40 1.31
C GLY A 33 -2.38 9.33 0.73
N THR A 34 -1.42 9.75 1.57
CA THR A 34 -0.28 10.57 1.14
C THR A 34 0.64 9.86 0.15
N THR A 35 0.86 8.54 0.31
CA THR A 35 1.62 7.74 -0.66
C THR A 35 0.87 7.64 -1.99
N LYS A 36 -0.45 7.38 -1.96
CA LYS A 36 -1.31 7.29 -3.16
C LYS A 36 -1.28 8.60 -3.94
N ALA A 37 -1.53 9.73 -3.26
CA ALA A 37 -1.50 11.06 -3.86
C ALA A 37 -0.10 11.39 -4.42
N GLY A 38 0.94 11.35 -3.59
CA GLY A 38 2.28 11.77 -4.00
C GLY A 38 2.93 10.90 -5.09
N VAL A 39 2.56 9.61 -5.21
CA VAL A 39 2.98 8.78 -6.35
C VAL A 39 2.07 9.00 -7.55
N GLY A 40 0.77 9.19 -7.32
CA GLY A 40 -0.23 9.50 -8.32
C GLY A 40 0.13 10.78 -9.10
N ASP A 41 0.52 11.83 -8.40
CA ASP A 41 0.88 13.12 -9.01
C ASP A 41 2.13 13.01 -9.91
N ARG A 42 3.07 12.12 -9.57
CA ARG A 42 4.31 11.94 -10.33
C ARG A 42 4.21 10.93 -11.47
N ARG A 43 3.34 9.93 -11.36
CA ARG A 43 3.35 8.74 -12.24
C ARG A 43 1.97 8.28 -12.72
N GLY A 44 0.90 8.97 -12.33
CA GLY A 44 -0.48 8.62 -12.66
C GLY A 44 -1.20 7.87 -11.54
N VAL A 45 -2.50 8.13 -11.43
CA VAL A 45 -3.38 7.67 -10.33
C VAL A 45 -3.33 6.16 -10.12
N ASN A 46 -3.36 5.38 -11.21
CA ASN A 46 -3.32 3.91 -11.12
C ASN A 46 -2.01 3.40 -10.51
N ILE A 47 -0.87 4.03 -10.85
CA ILE A 47 0.43 3.68 -10.26
C ILE A 47 0.46 4.08 -8.78
N GLY A 48 -0.13 5.23 -8.43
CA GLY A 48 -0.29 5.65 -7.04
C GLY A 48 -1.09 4.67 -6.20
N THR A 49 -2.24 4.21 -6.70
CA THR A 49 -3.09 3.20 -6.05
C THR A 49 -2.33 1.90 -5.81
N VAL A 50 -1.64 1.37 -6.84
CA VAL A 50 -0.87 0.13 -6.69
C VAL A 50 0.31 0.30 -5.72
N ALA A 51 0.95 1.47 -5.71
CA ALA A 51 2.04 1.76 -4.78
C ALA A 51 1.57 1.80 -3.33
N ALA A 52 0.44 2.45 -3.06
CA ALA A 52 -0.17 2.46 -1.74
C ALA A 52 -0.69 1.07 -1.32
N ALA A 53 -1.28 0.29 -2.22
CA ALA A 53 -1.71 -1.10 -1.94
C ALA A 53 -0.54 -2.00 -1.54
N ARG A 54 0.62 -1.85 -2.20
CA ARG A 54 1.84 -2.57 -1.81
C ARG A 54 2.30 -2.19 -0.40
N LYS A 55 2.21 -0.91 -0.05
CA LYS A 55 2.58 -0.41 1.29
C LYS A 55 1.61 -0.93 2.35
N LEU A 56 0.30 -0.97 2.06
CA LEU A 56 -0.71 -1.59 2.93
C LEU A 56 -0.38 -3.06 3.22
N LEU A 57 -0.06 -3.85 2.20
CA LEU A 57 0.32 -5.26 2.39
C LEU A 57 1.55 -5.43 3.28
N THR A 58 2.54 -4.53 3.18
CA THR A 58 3.69 -4.53 4.09
C THR A 58 3.27 -4.26 5.53
N LEU A 59 2.38 -3.31 5.79
CA LEU A 59 1.87 -3.03 7.14
C LEU A 59 1.09 -4.21 7.70
N VAL A 60 0.22 -4.83 6.90
CA VAL A 60 -0.52 -6.05 7.29
C VAL A 60 0.43 -7.19 7.60
N SER A 61 1.48 -7.38 6.79
CA SER A 61 2.50 -8.41 7.07
C SER A 61 3.19 -8.18 8.41
N TYR A 62 3.48 -6.93 8.80
CA TYR A 62 4.05 -6.63 10.12
C TYR A 62 3.03 -6.86 11.23
N ALA A 63 1.77 -6.44 11.07
CA ALA A 63 0.71 -6.70 12.04
C ALA A 63 0.56 -8.21 12.32
N LEU A 64 0.51 -9.02 11.26
CA LEU A 64 0.33 -10.47 11.37
C LEU A 64 1.57 -11.17 11.95
N ARG A 65 2.77 -10.67 11.63
CA ARG A 65 4.03 -11.28 12.08
C ARG A 65 4.38 -10.91 13.52
N ASP A 66 4.26 -9.62 13.83
CA ASP A 66 4.81 -9.03 15.05
C ASP A 66 3.71 -8.65 16.06
N GLY A 67 2.43 -8.80 15.69
CA GLY A 67 1.26 -8.40 16.49
C GLY A 67 1.01 -6.88 16.53
N GLU A 68 1.96 -6.09 16.02
CA GLU A 68 1.98 -4.63 16.13
C GLU A 68 2.56 -4.00 14.86
N VAL A 69 2.02 -2.85 14.46
CA VAL A 69 2.55 -2.09 13.32
C VAL A 69 3.33 -0.90 13.86
N ARG A 70 4.63 -1.10 14.16
CA ARG A 70 5.51 -0.03 14.69
C ARG A 70 5.54 1.23 13.82
N ALA A 71 5.38 1.06 12.50
CA ALA A 71 5.31 2.17 11.54
C ALA A 71 4.07 3.07 11.71
N LEU A 72 3.02 2.59 12.40
CA LEU A 72 1.83 3.38 12.75
C LEU A 72 1.95 4.04 14.12
N ARG A 73 2.91 3.61 14.96
CA ARG A 73 3.04 4.07 16.35
C ARG A 73 3.42 5.55 16.50
N SER A 74 4.09 6.13 15.51
CA SER A 74 4.53 7.53 15.51
C SER A 74 3.59 8.46 14.73
N VAL A 75 2.48 7.93 14.21
CA VAL A 75 1.54 8.65 13.33
C VAL A 75 0.18 8.85 14.00
N ALA A 76 -0.04 8.21 15.16
CA ALA A 76 -1.14 8.49 16.08
C ALA A 76 -0.75 9.62 17.04
#